data_AF-A0A7V2S3R6-F1
#
_entry.id   AF-A0A7V2S3R6-F1
#
_cell.length_a   1.000
_cell.length_b   1.000
_cell.length_c   1.000
_cell.angle_alpha   90.00
_cell.angle_beta   90.00
_cell.angle_gamma   90.00
#
_symmetry.space_group_name_H-M   'P 1'
#
loop_
_entity.id
_entity.type
_entity.pdbx_description
1 polymer ?
#
loop_
_entity_poly.entity_id
_entity_poly.type
_entity_poly.pdbx_seq_one_letter_code
_entity_poly.pdbx_strand_id
1 'polypeptide(L)'
;MKHLKTAILFSLIGFIPVILAFSGPQAPRAQNLTPAYSVSSPVVTGAALFQKNCAVCHGSDLNGRPPAFPSLKEVRKKMSKEQIITLLKTGRNAMPSFAYLSDAERAALAGFLYGEKTKSTVQTTLSPVEQGRNLFVANCSNCHKVKPGDPQPRGQRNMGMLPPVLGGITRSLNPPRFEAVLNAGPCYMPSFTFLNHHEKSLIYTFLETYEDSVPGYYGRGRFHGGMGCRGW
;
A
#
# COMPACT_ATOMS: atom_id res chain seq x y z
N MET A 1 35.33 60.71 -82.72
CA MET A 1 35.71 62.00 -82.10
C MET A 1 35.32 61.97 -80.63
N LYS A 2 36.33 62.15 -79.75
CA LYS A 2 36.32 62.82 -78.43
C LYS A 2 35.23 62.39 -77.42
N HIS A 3 35.62 61.57 -76.45
CA HIS A 3 35.91 61.95 -75.05
C HIS A 3 34.71 62.50 -74.28
N LEU A 4 34.28 61.78 -73.24
CA LEU A 4 34.33 62.32 -71.88
C LEU A 4 34.16 61.19 -70.84
N LYS A 5 35.11 61.10 -69.92
CA LYS A 5 35.05 60.28 -68.70
C LYS A 5 34.32 61.08 -67.63
N THR A 6 33.41 60.48 -66.86
CA THR A 6 33.30 60.68 -65.41
C THR A 6 32.39 59.64 -64.76
N ALA A 7 32.88 59.11 -63.63
CA ALA A 7 32.28 58.09 -62.78
C ALA A 7 31.03 58.59 -62.03
N ILE A 8 30.26 57.68 -61.45
CA ILE A 8 29.89 57.66 -60.02
C ILE A 8 29.18 56.34 -59.70
N LEU A 9 29.63 55.74 -58.59
CA LEU A 9 29.13 54.56 -57.88
C LEU A 9 27.61 54.48 -57.80
N PHE A 10 27.04 53.29 -58.06
CA PHE A 10 25.92 52.79 -57.27
C PHE A 10 26.11 51.30 -56.97
N SER A 11 26.27 51.04 -55.69
CA SER A 11 26.30 49.75 -55.03
C SER A 11 25.08 48.92 -55.42
N LEU A 12 25.27 47.88 -56.25
CA LEU A 12 24.27 46.85 -56.48
C LEU A 12 24.63 45.62 -55.66
N ILE A 13 24.01 45.56 -54.50
CA ILE A 13 23.92 44.41 -53.61
C ILE A 13 23.18 43.31 -54.41
N GLY A 14 23.94 42.39 -55.00
CA GLY A 14 23.42 41.22 -55.68
C GLY A 14 22.94 40.19 -54.67
N PHE A 15 21.63 40.00 -54.64
CA PHE A 15 20.85 39.01 -53.90
C PHE A 15 21.47 37.60 -53.98
N ILE A 16 22.10 37.13 -52.89
CA ILE A 16 22.33 35.70 -52.67
C ILE A 16 21.03 35.17 -52.05
N PRO A 17 20.31 34.21 -52.66
CA PRO A 17 19.24 33.53 -51.95
C PRO A 17 19.90 32.67 -50.86
N VAL A 18 19.95 33.21 -49.65
CA VAL A 18 20.26 32.43 -48.46
C VAL A 18 19.09 31.45 -48.30
N ILE A 19 19.28 30.24 -48.80
CA ILE A 19 18.47 29.09 -48.39
C ILE A 19 18.84 28.85 -46.93
N LEU A 20 18.12 29.50 -46.01
CA LEU A 20 18.12 29.13 -44.61
C LEU A 20 17.46 27.75 -44.52
N ALA A 21 18.27 26.71 -44.69
CA ALA A 21 17.97 25.42 -44.11
C ALA A 21 17.86 25.65 -42.59
N PHE A 22 16.63 25.86 -42.12
CA PHE A 22 16.30 25.85 -40.71
C PHE A 22 16.53 24.42 -40.21
N SER A 23 17.78 24.10 -39.87
CA SER A 23 18.10 23.00 -38.98
C SER A 23 17.61 23.39 -37.58
N GLY A 24 16.31 23.23 -37.36
CA GLY A 24 15.75 23.27 -36.01
C GLY A 24 16.44 22.20 -35.16
N PRO A 25 16.64 22.45 -33.85
CA PRO A 25 17.27 21.48 -32.97
C PRO A 25 16.42 20.21 -32.97
N GLN A 26 16.97 19.13 -33.54
CA GLN A 26 16.38 17.82 -33.45
C GLN A 26 16.47 17.38 -31.99
N ALA A 27 15.31 17.41 -31.32
CA ALA A 27 15.16 16.82 -30.00
C ALA A 27 15.69 15.37 -30.05
N PRO A 28 16.51 14.95 -29.07
CA PRO A 28 17.02 13.60 -29.07
C PRO A 28 15.84 12.63 -29.01
N ARG A 29 15.75 11.78 -30.04
CA ARG A 29 14.76 10.71 -30.16
C ARG A 29 14.83 9.88 -28.88
N ALA A 30 13.79 10.00 -28.03
CA ALA A 30 13.63 9.20 -26.84
C ALA A 30 13.65 7.73 -27.27
N GLN A 31 14.78 7.07 -27.03
CA GLN A 31 14.85 5.63 -27.09
C GLN A 31 13.91 5.16 -25.98
N ASN A 32 12.85 4.46 -26.37
CA ASN A 32 11.95 3.73 -25.47
C ASN A 32 12.75 2.59 -24.84
N LEU A 33 13.68 2.95 -23.94
CA LEU A 33 14.29 2.07 -22.99
C LEU A 33 13.27 1.98 -21.86
N THR A 34 12.28 1.11 -22.02
CA THR A 34 11.69 0.50 -20.84
C THR A 34 12.88 -0.10 -20.07
N PRO A 35 13.18 0.35 -18.84
CA PRO A 35 14.07 -0.44 -18.03
C PRO A 35 13.35 -1.77 -17.88
N ALA A 36 13.93 -2.83 -18.45
CA ALA A 36 13.58 -4.18 -18.07
C ALA A 36 13.87 -4.25 -16.58
N TYR A 37 12.85 -3.96 -15.77
CA TYR A 37 12.87 -4.14 -14.34
C TYR A 37 13.04 -5.65 -14.18
N SER A 38 14.29 -6.09 -14.03
CA SER A 38 14.59 -7.44 -13.64
C SER A 38 13.92 -7.59 -12.27
N VAL A 39 12.70 -8.11 -12.26
CA VAL A 39 11.99 -8.46 -11.03
C VAL A 39 12.80 -9.60 -10.45
N SER A 40 13.84 -9.28 -9.68
CA SER A 40 14.35 -10.21 -8.70
C SER A 40 13.15 -10.46 -7.81
N SER A 41 12.54 -11.65 -7.91
CA SER A 41 11.39 -11.99 -7.07
C SER A 41 11.79 -11.73 -5.62
N PRO A 42 11.15 -10.77 -4.93
CA PRO A 42 11.64 -10.33 -3.65
C PRO A 42 11.62 -11.54 -2.70
N VAL A 43 12.73 -11.75 -2.01
CA VAL A 43 12.83 -12.80 -0.99
C VAL A 43 12.32 -12.21 0.32
N VAL A 44 11.31 -12.84 0.92
CA VAL A 44 10.72 -12.44 2.20
C VAL A 44 11.07 -13.46 3.29
N THR A 45 11.38 -12.98 4.50
CA THR A 45 11.66 -13.86 5.64
C THR A 45 10.38 -14.19 6.40
N GLY A 46 10.36 -15.32 7.11
CA GLY A 46 9.24 -15.65 8.01
C GLY A 46 9.03 -14.58 9.10
N ALA A 47 10.11 -13.98 9.60
CA ALA A 47 10.04 -12.87 10.55
C ALA A 47 9.37 -11.61 9.97
N ALA A 48 9.72 -11.25 8.72
CA ALA A 48 9.10 -10.11 8.04
C ALA A 48 7.61 -10.37 7.76
N LEU A 49 7.27 -11.59 7.32
CA LEU A 49 5.87 -11.99 7.18
C LEU A 49 5.12 -11.91 8.52
N PHE A 50 5.75 -12.32 9.63
CA PHE A 50 5.14 -12.27 10.95
C PHE A 50 4.88 -10.82 11.38
N GLN A 51 5.89 -9.95 11.23
CA GLN A 51 5.78 -8.54 11.59
C GLN A 51 4.65 -7.85 10.82
N LYS A 52 4.51 -8.17 9.53
CA LYS A 52 3.52 -7.57 8.64
C LYS A 52 2.09 -8.06 8.89
N ASN A 53 1.91 -9.33 9.30
CA ASN A 53 0.60 -9.97 9.28
C ASN A 53 0.08 -10.41 10.66
N CYS A 54 0.96 -10.57 11.65
CA CYS A 54 0.63 -11.24 12.91
C CYS A 54 0.93 -10.38 14.14
N ALA A 55 1.98 -9.55 14.09
CA ALA A 55 2.46 -8.77 15.24
C ALA A 55 1.43 -7.78 15.81
N VAL A 56 0.50 -7.30 14.98
CA VAL A 56 -0.59 -6.41 15.42
C VAL A 56 -1.44 -7.02 16.53
N CYS A 57 -1.63 -8.35 16.51
CA CYS A 57 -2.40 -9.10 17.50
C CYS A 57 -1.49 -9.86 18.47
N HIS A 58 -0.44 -10.50 17.97
CA HIS A 58 0.42 -11.39 18.74
C HIS A 58 1.66 -10.70 19.33
N GLY A 59 1.82 -9.40 19.13
CA GLY A 59 3.00 -8.64 19.54
C GLY A 59 4.22 -8.94 18.66
N SER A 60 5.10 -7.97 18.47
CA SER A 60 6.38 -8.16 17.77
C SER A 60 7.31 -9.14 18.51
N ASP A 61 7.10 -9.32 19.81
CA ASP A 61 7.85 -10.18 20.72
C ASP A 61 7.20 -11.55 20.98
N LEU A 62 6.10 -11.87 20.27
CA LEU A 62 5.32 -13.10 20.40
C LEU A 62 4.61 -13.27 21.76
N ASN A 63 4.54 -12.23 22.61
CA ASN A 63 3.89 -12.32 23.92
C ASN A 63 2.35 -12.34 23.81
N GLY A 64 1.79 -11.82 22.71
CA GLY A 64 0.36 -11.61 22.57
C GLY A 64 -0.20 -10.64 23.61
N ARG A 65 -1.52 -10.69 23.78
CA ARG A 65 -2.28 -9.94 24.80
C ARG A 65 -3.35 -10.86 25.39
N PRO A 66 -2.99 -11.79 26.29
CA PRO A 66 -3.95 -12.72 26.89
C PRO A 66 -5.06 -11.97 27.67
N PRO A 67 -6.30 -12.51 27.71
CA PRO A 67 -6.74 -13.74 27.06
C PRO A 67 -7.14 -13.59 25.59
N ALA A 68 -7.24 -12.36 25.08
CA ALA A 68 -7.77 -12.07 23.74
C ALA A 68 -6.86 -12.59 22.61
N PHE A 69 -5.55 -12.38 22.75
CA PHE A 69 -4.55 -12.84 21.79
C PHE A 69 -3.47 -13.67 22.51
N PRO A 70 -3.34 -14.97 22.22
CA PRO A 70 -2.40 -15.82 22.95
C PRO A 70 -0.95 -15.53 22.58
N SER A 71 -0.03 -15.84 23.51
CA SER A 71 1.41 -15.88 23.23
C SER A 71 1.75 -17.00 22.25
N LEU A 72 2.70 -16.73 21.35
CA LEU A 72 3.23 -17.68 20.37
C LEU A 72 4.64 -18.18 20.71
N LYS A 73 5.29 -17.71 21.80
CA LYS A 73 6.66 -18.11 22.18
C LYS A 73 6.87 -19.62 22.26
N GLU A 74 5.85 -20.33 22.73
CA GLU A 74 5.88 -21.78 22.94
C GLU A 74 4.87 -22.51 22.05
N VAL A 75 4.49 -21.91 20.91
CA VAL A 75 3.52 -22.51 19.97
C VAL A 75 3.99 -23.87 19.45
N ARG A 76 5.31 -24.05 19.26
CA ARG A 76 5.93 -25.31 18.85
C ARG A 76 5.69 -26.48 19.81
N LYS A 77 5.35 -26.21 21.07
CA LYS A 77 5.00 -27.25 22.07
C LYS A 77 3.53 -27.67 21.99
N LYS A 78 2.69 -26.90 21.29
CA LYS A 78 1.22 -27.06 21.26
C LYS A 78 0.69 -27.45 19.88
N MET A 79 1.39 -27.07 18.80
CA MET A 79 0.97 -27.29 17.43
C MET A 79 2.16 -27.67 16.56
N SER A 80 1.96 -28.60 15.62
CA SER A 80 2.91 -28.92 14.55
C SER A 80 2.97 -27.78 13.51
N LYS A 81 4.01 -27.75 12.67
CA LYS A 81 4.10 -26.78 11.57
C LYS A 81 2.93 -26.91 10.61
N GLU A 82 2.50 -28.13 10.30
CA GLU A 82 1.38 -28.43 9.40
C GLU A 82 0.06 -27.93 9.99
N GLN A 83 -0.12 -28.08 11.30
CA GLN A 83 -1.27 -27.53 12.01
C GLN A 83 -1.26 -26.00 11.99
N ILE A 84 -0.09 -25.36 12.15
CA ILE A 84 0.04 -23.91 12.01
C ILE A 84 -0.28 -23.47 10.58
N ILE A 85 0.26 -24.13 9.56
CA ILE A 85 0.00 -23.80 8.15
C ILE A 85 -1.50 -23.95 7.83
N THR A 86 -2.14 -25.00 8.33
CA THR A 86 -3.58 -25.21 8.16
C THR A 86 -4.38 -24.11 8.84
N LEU A 87 -4.02 -23.75 10.08
CA LEU A 87 -4.63 -22.64 10.80
C LEU A 87 -4.43 -21.30 10.05
N LEU A 88 -3.25 -21.06 9.47
CA LEU A 88 -3.01 -19.89 8.63
C LEU A 88 -3.90 -19.91 7.38
N LYS A 89 -4.17 -21.06 6.78
CA LYS A 89 -5.10 -21.16 5.63
C LYS A 89 -6.54 -20.87 6.03
N THR A 90 -7.03 -21.41 7.14
CA THR A 90 -8.46 -21.34 7.49
C THR A 90 -8.82 -20.13 8.37
N GLY A 91 -7.87 -19.62 9.14
CA GLY A 91 -8.17 -18.77 10.30
C GLY A 91 -8.87 -19.55 11.42
N ARG A 92 -9.08 -18.89 12.58
CA ARG A 92 -9.88 -19.41 13.70
C ARG A 92 -10.31 -18.29 14.66
N ASN A 93 -11.58 -18.27 15.05
CA ASN A 93 -12.14 -17.24 15.94
C ASN A 93 -11.89 -15.83 15.40
N ALA A 94 -11.12 -15.00 16.13
CA ALA A 94 -10.74 -13.65 15.72
C ALA A 94 -9.50 -13.60 14.82
N MET A 95 -8.81 -14.74 14.61
CA MET A 95 -7.67 -14.82 13.71
C MET A 95 -8.18 -14.98 12.27
N PRO A 96 -7.90 -14.03 11.35
CA PRO A 96 -8.34 -14.10 9.97
C PRO A 96 -7.64 -15.24 9.21
N SER A 97 -8.18 -15.56 8.02
CA SER A 97 -7.51 -16.44 7.08
C SER A 97 -6.37 -15.71 6.35
N PHE A 98 -5.26 -16.41 6.17
CA PHE A 98 -4.10 -16.05 5.36
C PHE A 98 -3.96 -17.00 4.15
N ALA A 99 -5.09 -17.48 3.61
CA ALA A 99 -5.12 -18.35 2.43
C ALA A 99 -4.46 -17.69 1.19
N TYR A 100 -4.43 -16.36 1.17
CA TYR A 100 -3.84 -15.57 0.10
C TYR A 100 -2.31 -15.62 0.05
N LEU A 101 -1.62 -15.99 1.14
CA LEU A 101 -0.19 -16.25 1.08
C LEU A 101 0.07 -17.51 0.25
N SER A 102 1.23 -17.64 -0.36
CA SER A 102 1.64 -18.92 -0.97
C SER A 102 1.91 -19.97 0.11
N ASP A 103 1.95 -21.25 -0.29
CA ASP A 103 2.36 -22.32 0.62
C ASP A 103 3.80 -22.13 1.13
N ALA A 104 4.68 -21.63 0.28
CA ALA A 104 6.06 -21.32 0.65
C ALA A 104 6.15 -20.19 1.70
N GLU A 105 5.32 -19.15 1.59
CA GLU A 105 5.27 -18.06 2.57
C GLU A 105 4.68 -18.52 3.90
N ARG A 106 3.61 -19.33 3.89
CA ARG A 106 3.07 -19.94 5.11
C ARG A 106 4.07 -20.87 5.79
N ALA A 107 4.81 -21.67 5.00
CA ALA A 107 5.86 -22.53 5.53
C ALA A 107 6.99 -21.70 6.15
N ALA A 108 7.37 -20.58 5.53
CA ALA A 108 8.35 -19.67 6.10
C ALA A 108 7.86 -19.06 7.43
N LEU A 109 6.61 -18.62 7.52
CA LEU A 109 5.99 -18.17 8.78
C LEU A 109 6.04 -19.25 9.87
N ALA A 110 5.61 -20.47 9.54
CA ALA A 110 5.60 -21.58 10.49
C ALA A 110 7.02 -21.93 10.97
N GLY A 111 8.01 -21.95 10.08
CA GLY A 111 9.41 -22.16 10.45
C GLY A 111 9.96 -21.06 11.35
N PHE A 112 9.61 -19.79 11.10
CA PHE A 112 9.99 -18.69 12.00
C PHE A 112 9.44 -18.87 13.42
N LEU A 113 8.20 -19.31 13.57
CA LEU A 113 7.61 -19.64 14.88
C LEU A 113 8.29 -20.83 15.58
N TYR A 114 9.04 -21.63 14.83
CA TYR A 114 9.90 -22.70 15.32
C TYR A 114 11.35 -22.25 15.62
N GLY A 115 11.67 -20.96 15.41
CA GLY A 115 13.00 -20.40 15.62
C GLY A 115 13.92 -20.49 14.39
N GLU A 116 13.40 -20.87 13.23
CA GLU A 116 14.18 -21.01 12.01
C GLU A 116 14.34 -19.67 11.28
N LYS A 117 15.50 -19.47 10.66
CA LYS A 117 15.75 -18.34 9.74
C LYS A 117 15.23 -18.69 8.35
N THR A 118 13.92 -18.68 8.19
CA THR A 118 13.26 -19.04 6.91
C THR A 118 13.25 -17.87 5.93
N LYS A 119 13.36 -18.22 4.65
CA LYS A 119 13.20 -17.31 3.50
C LYS A 119 12.26 -17.97 2.49
N SER A 120 11.44 -17.17 1.84
CA SER A 120 10.57 -17.59 0.75
C SER A 120 10.66 -16.58 -0.37
N THR A 121 10.68 -17.05 -1.61
CA THR A 121 10.46 -16.17 -2.76
C THR A 121 9.01 -15.76 -2.76
N VAL A 122 8.70 -14.47 -2.86
CA VAL A 122 7.32 -14.00 -2.97
C VAL A 122 6.71 -14.58 -4.25
N GLN A 123 5.80 -15.54 -4.08
CA GLN A 123 5.08 -16.23 -5.16
C GLN A 123 3.61 -15.83 -5.22
N THR A 124 3.16 -14.97 -4.30
CA THR A 124 1.77 -14.50 -4.26
C THR A 124 1.48 -13.59 -5.44
N THR A 125 0.81 -14.13 -6.47
CA THR A 125 0.28 -13.37 -7.62
C THR A 125 -1.16 -12.96 -7.33
N LEU A 126 -1.34 -11.79 -6.74
CA LEU A 126 -2.66 -11.22 -6.47
C LEU A 126 -2.81 -9.90 -7.24
N SER A 127 -4.03 -9.59 -7.69
CA SER A 127 -4.30 -8.26 -8.21
C SER A 127 -4.05 -7.19 -7.12
N PRO A 128 -3.75 -5.92 -7.49
CA PRO A 128 -3.56 -4.85 -6.52
C PRO A 128 -4.71 -4.70 -5.52
N VAL A 129 -5.96 -4.83 -6.00
CA VAL A 129 -7.17 -4.80 -5.17
C VAL A 129 -7.20 -5.96 -4.17
N GLU A 130 -6.83 -7.17 -4.59
CA GLU A 130 -6.79 -8.33 -3.69
C GLU A 130 -5.67 -8.21 -2.66
N GLN A 131 -4.50 -7.71 -3.05
CA GLN A 131 -3.42 -7.44 -2.10
C GLN A 131 -3.87 -6.40 -1.05
N GLY A 132 -4.51 -5.33 -1.51
CA GLY A 132 -5.09 -4.29 -0.65
C GLY A 132 -6.14 -4.82 0.31
N ARG A 133 -7.07 -5.66 -0.19
CA ARG A 133 -8.08 -6.33 0.64
C ARG A 133 -7.43 -7.14 1.74
N ASN A 134 -6.40 -7.91 1.42
CA ASN A 134 -5.76 -8.79 2.38
C ASN A 134 -4.99 -8.00 3.44
N LEU A 135 -4.32 -6.92 3.04
CA LEU A 135 -3.70 -5.98 3.97
C LEU A 135 -4.75 -5.34 4.88
N PHE A 136 -5.89 -4.92 4.33
CA PHE A 136 -7.00 -4.37 5.11
C PHE A 136 -7.58 -5.37 6.09
N VAL A 137 -7.84 -6.61 5.66
CA VAL A 137 -8.39 -7.67 6.53
C VAL A 137 -7.42 -8.04 7.65
N ALA A 138 -6.12 -8.09 7.36
CA ALA A 138 -5.13 -8.43 8.36
C ALA A 138 -4.93 -7.32 9.41
N ASN A 139 -5.07 -6.05 9.01
CA ASN A 139 -4.59 -4.92 9.82
C ASN A 139 -5.70 -3.97 10.30
N CYS A 140 -6.78 -3.84 9.53
CA CYS A 140 -7.79 -2.80 9.71
C CYS A 140 -9.15 -3.38 10.10
N SER A 141 -9.53 -4.54 9.55
CA SER A 141 -10.89 -5.07 9.69
C SER A 141 -11.26 -5.54 11.09
N ASN A 142 -10.31 -5.63 12.02
CA ASN A 142 -10.60 -5.87 13.44
C ASN A 142 -11.21 -4.65 14.13
N CYS A 143 -11.09 -3.47 13.52
CA CYS A 143 -11.67 -2.23 14.05
C CYS A 143 -12.60 -1.60 13.00
N HIS A 144 -12.10 -1.37 11.79
CA HIS A 144 -12.84 -0.69 10.74
C HIS A 144 -13.76 -1.64 9.98
N LYS A 145 -14.89 -1.10 9.55
CA LYS A 145 -15.74 -1.73 8.54
C LYS A 145 -15.47 -1.11 7.18
N VAL A 146 -15.64 -1.88 6.11
CA VAL A 146 -15.63 -1.32 4.75
C VAL A 146 -17.01 -0.73 4.44
N LYS A 147 -18.08 -1.43 4.80
CA LYS A 147 -19.48 -0.99 4.66
C LYS A 147 -20.21 -0.99 6.01
N PRO A 148 -21.28 -0.20 6.18
CA PRO A 148 -22.05 -0.20 7.44
C PRO A 148 -22.59 -1.58 7.84
N GLY A 149 -22.97 -2.38 6.83
CA GLY A 149 -23.49 -3.74 6.97
C GLY A 149 -22.46 -4.83 7.22
N ASP A 150 -21.16 -4.52 7.20
CA ASP A 150 -20.14 -5.54 7.47
C ASP A 150 -20.27 -6.06 8.91
N PRO A 151 -20.02 -7.37 9.13
CA PRO A 151 -20.09 -7.96 10.45
C PRO A 151 -19.17 -7.22 11.41
N GLN A 152 -19.69 -6.93 12.60
CA GLN A 152 -18.92 -6.20 13.61
C GLN A 152 -17.81 -7.10 14.16
N PRO A 153 -16.54 -6.65 14.20
CA PRO A 153 -15.47 -7.36 14.87
C PRO A 153 -15.83 -7.69 16.32
N ARG A 154 -15.58 -8.94 16.74
CA ARG A 154 -15.92 -9.41 18.09
C ARG A 154 -15.14 -8.59 19.13
N GLY A 155 -15.83 -8.09 20.16
CA GLY A 155 -15.23 -7.31 21.26
C GLY A 155 -15.24 -5.78 21.06
N GLN A 156 -15.61 -5.29 19.87
CA GLN A 156 -15.61 -3.84 19.57
C GLN A 156 -16.59 -3.05 20.45
N ARG A 157 -17.78 -3.60 20.75
CA ARG A 157 -18.78 -2.94 21.61
C ARG A 157 -18.33 -2.80 23.07
N ASN A 158 -17.48 -3.69 23.56
CA ASN A 158 -17.04 -3.69 24.95
C ASN A 158 -15.98 -2.60 25.23
N MET A 159 -15.33 -2.08 24.19
CA MET A 159 -14.30 -1.03 24.32
C MET A 159 -14.86 0.40 24.18
N GLY A 160 -16.17 0.56 23.92
CA GLY A 160 -16.79 1.88 23.71
C GLY A 160 -16.31 2.63 22.46
N MET A 161 -15.61 1.96 21.54
CA MET A 161 -15.00 2.56 20.35
C MET A 161 -15.82 2.27 19.09
N LEU A 162 -16.16 3.33 18.34
CA LEU A 162 -16.83 3.27 17.04
C LEU A 162 -15.92 3.89 15.96
N PRO A 163 -14.91 3.16 15.47
CA PRO A 163 -14.13 3.58 14.31
C PRO A 163 -15.03 3.78 13.08
N PRO A 164 -14.67 4.70 12.18
CA PRO A 164 -15.47 5.00 11.00
C PRO A 164 -15.52 3.83 10.03
N VAL A 165 -16.63 3.74 9.30
CA VAL A 165 -16.75 2.95 8.08
C VAL A 165 -15.87 3.60 7.00
N LEU A 166 -15.02 2.82 6.34
CA LEU A 166 -14.00 3.33 5.42
C LEU A 166 -14.42 3.35 3.95
N GLY A 167 -15.56 2.76 3.58
CA GLY A 167 -16.11 2.89 2.23
C GLY A 167 -16.35 4.37 1.87
N GLY A 168 -15.77 4.82 0.75
CA GLY A 168 -15.84 6.22 0.32
C GLY A 168 -14.85 7.17 1.00
N ILE A 169 -13.93 6.69 1.82
CA ILE A 169 -12.89 7.53 2.47
C ILE A 169 -11.99 8.23 1.45
N THR A 170 -11.77 7.61 0.30
CA THR A 170 -10.94 8.08 -0.82
C THR A 170 -11.51 9.34 -1.49
N ARG A 171 -12.80 9.63 -1.30
CA ARG A 171 -13.41 10.93 -1.69
C ARG A 171 -12.97 12.09 -0.78
N SER A 172 -12.55 11.80 0.45
CA SER A 172 -12.21 12.81 1.47
C SER A 172 -10.70 12.89 1.73
N LEU A 173 -9.98 11.78 1.57
CA LEU A 173 -8.54 11.68 1.74
C LEU A 173 -7.88 11.24 0.44
N ASN A 174 -6.95 12.04 -0.06
CA ASN A 174 -6.07 11.64 -1.16
C ASN A 174 -4.96 10.69 -0.67
N PRO A 175 -4.21 9.99 -1.56
CA PRO A 175 -3.23 8.99 -1.14
C PRO A 175 -2.17 9.50 -0.14
N PRO A 176 -1.56 10.70 -0.31
CA PRO A 176 -0.58 11.21 0.66
C PRO A 176 -1.17 11.46 2.05
N ARG A 177 -2.40 12.00 2.13
CA ARG A 177 -3.07 12.22 3.43
C ARG A 177 -3.49 10.90 4.07
N PHE A 178 -3.96 9.95 3.27
CA PHE A 178 -4.30 8.61 3.76
C PHE A 178 -3.06 7.92 4.37
N GLU A 179 -1.92 7.98 3.69
CA GLU A 179 -0.66 7.47 4.23
C GLU A 179 -0.26 8.20 5.52
N ALA A 180 -0.41 9.53 5.59
CA ALA A 180 -0.12 10.30 6.79
C ALA A 180 -0.98 9.82 8.00
N VAL A 181 -2.26 9.53 7.78
CA VAL A 181 -3.15 8.97 8.82
C VAL A 181 -2.68 7.58 9.27
N LEU A 182 -2.31 6.70 8.33
CA LEU A 182 -1.79 5.37 8.66
C LEU A 182 -0.47 5.44 9.46
N ASN A 183 0.40 6.39 9.13
CA ASN A 183 1.67 6.58 9.84
C ASN A 183 1.46 7.20 11.23
N ALA A 184 0.60 8.20 11.34
CA ALA A 184 0.33 8.90 12.58
C ALA A 184 -0.37 8.01 13.61
N GLY A 185 -1.33 7.18 13.17
CA GLY A 185 -2.18 6.42 14.07
C GLY A 185 -2.97 7.33 15.02
N PRO A 186 -3.90 8.16 14.50
CA PRO A 186 -4.60 9.14 15.33
C PRO A 186 -5.48 8.45 16.39
N CYS A 187 -5.52 9.05 17.58
CA CYS A 187 -6.33 8.60 18.71
C CYS A 187 -5.98 7.17 19.17
N TYR A 188 -6.89 6.22 18.96
CA TYR A 188 -6.71 4.82 19.34
C TYR A 188 -6.31 3.93 18.15
N MET A 189 -6.19 4.51 16.95
CA MET A 189 -5.72 3.79 15.78
C MET A 189 -4.21 3.57 15.92
N PRO A 190 -3.69 2.33 15.83
CA PRO A 190 -2.26 2.10 15.92
C PRO A 190 -1.51 2.70 14.71
N SER A 191 -0.22 2.97 14.87
CA SER A 191 0.65 3.37 13.75
C SER A 191 0.98 2.15 12.87
N PHE A 192 0.91 2.35 11.56
CA PHE A 192 1.21 1.34 10.54
C PHE A 192 2.50 1.67 9.76
N THR A 193 3.49 2.26 10.45
CA THR A 193 4.82 2.58 9.87
C THR A 193 5.59 1.35 9.39
N PHE A 194 5.22 0.15 9.84
CA PHE A 194 5.76 -1.11 9.34
C PHE A 194 5.29 -1.47 7.91
N LEU A 195 4.22 -0.83 7.42
CA LEU A 195 3.80 -0.95 6.03
C LEU A 195 4.53 0.09 5.17
N ASN A 196 5.07 -0.35 4.03
CA ASN A 196 5.72 0.56 3.09
C ASN A 196 4.69 1.35 2.25
N HIS A 197 5.15 2.38 1.53
CA HIS A 197 4.31 3.22 0.68
C HIS A 197 3.46 2.39 -0.31
N HIS A 198 4.05 1.38 -0.94
CA HIS A 198 3.33 0.53 -1.88
C HIS A 198 2.20 -0.25 -1.20
N GLU A 199 2.45 -0.86 -0.04
CA GLU A 199 1.42 -1.59 0.72
C GLU A 199 0.26 -0.69 1.17
N LYS A 200 0.56 0.53 1.61
CA LYS A 200 -0.47 1.51 1.96
C LYS A 200 -1.29 1.92 0.74
N SER A 201 -0.64 2.11 -0.41
CA SER A 201 -1.31 2.41 -1.68
C SER A 201 -2.25 1.27 -2.12
N LEU A 202 -1.88 0.00 -1.87
CA LEU A 202 -2.76 -1.14 -2.15
C LEU A 202 -4.02 -1.13 -1.27
N ILE A 203 -3.89 -0.82 0.03
CA ILE A 203 -5.06 -0.65 0.92
C ILE A 203 -5.97 0.47 0.38
N TYR A 204 -5.38 1.58 -0.05
CA TYR A 204 -6.12 2.68 -0.66
C TYR A 204 -6.89 2.22 -1.91
N THR A 205 -6.20 1.56 -2.85
CA THR A 205 -6.81 1.00 -4.07
C THR A 205 -7.94 0.01 -3.79
N PHE A 206 -7.81 -0.81 -2.74
CA PHE A 206 -8.90 -1.65 -2.30
C PHE A 206 -10.12 -0.83 -1.84
N LEU A 207 -9.91 0.20 -1.02
CA LEU A 207 -10.98 1.06 -0.51
C LEU A 207 -11.66 1.90 -1.62
N GLU A 208 -10.93 2.25 -2.69
CA GLU A 208 -11.50 2.90 -3.90
C GLU A 208 -12.62 2.04 -4.52
N THR A 209 -12.50 0.71 -4.49
CA THR A 209 -13.54 -0.19 -5.03
C THR A 209 -14.86 -0.15 -4.23
N TYR A 210 -14.88 0.55 -3.10
CA TYR A 210 -16.02 0.69 -2.20
C TYR A 210 -16.55 2.13 -2.11
N GLU A 211 -16.12 3.03 -3.00
CA GLU A 211 -16.59 4.42 -2.99
C GLU A 211 -18.11 4.54 -3.03
N ASP A 212 -18.76 3.80 -3.92
CA ASP A 212 -20.23 3.86 -4.09
C ASP A 212 -21.00 3.07 -3.04
N SER A 213 -20.31 2.30 -2.19
CA SER A 213 -20.94 1.40 -1.24
C SER A 213 -21.56 2.09 -0.02
N VAL A 214 -21.34 3.39 0.13
CA VAL A 214 -21.92 4.21 1.20
C VAL A 214 -22.45 5.53 0.64
N PRO A 215 -23.63 5.52 -0.02
CA PRO A 215 -24.27 6.72 -0.53
C PRO A 215 -24.69 7.59 0.66
N GLY A 216 -23.99 8.72 0.88
CA GLY A 216 -24.35 9.69 1.92
C GLY A 216 -23.46 9.70 3.17
N TYR A 217 -22.51 8.77 3.32
CA TYR A 217 -21.50 8.84 4.40
C TYR A 217 -20.32 9.70 3.93
N TYR A 218 -20.57 10.99 3.76
CA TYR A 218 -19.61 11.99 3.31
C TYR A 218 -18.62 12.38 4.41
N GLY A 219 -17.83 11.46 4.97
CA GLY A 219 -16.74 11.80 5.93
C GLY A 219 -17.14 12.65 7.15
N ARG A 220 -18.44 12.93 7.30
CA ARG A 220 -19.10 13.71 8.34
C ARG A 220 -19.84 12.73 9.20
N GLY A 221 -19.10 11.77 9.75
CA GLY A 221 -19.48 11.28 11.06
C GLY A 221 -19.55 12.53 11.93
N ARG A 222 -20.76 12.91 12.35
CA ARG A 222 -20.90 13.93 13.39
C ARG A 222 -20.04 13.42 14.55
N PHE A 223 -18.89 14.05 14.79
CA PHE A 223 -18.08 13.82 15.97
C PHE A 223 -18.90 14.28 17.18
N HIS A 224 -19.89 13.47 17.59
CA HIS A 224 -20.69 13.67 18.79
C HIS A 224 -20.04 12.82 19.87
N GLY A 225 -19.03 13.39 20.52
CA GLY A 225 -18.33 12.78 21.62
C GLY A 225 -17.05 13.53 21.91
N GLY A 226 -17.04 14.28 23.02
CA GLY A 226 -15.90 15.09 23.48
C GLY A 226 -14.72 14.25 23.99
N MET A 227 -14.15 13.40 23.15
CA MET A 227 -12.93 12.66 23.44
C MET A 227 -11.81 13.11 22.49
N GLY A 228 -11.21 14.28 22.77
CA GLY A 228 -9.83 14.67 22.43
C GLY A 228 -9.31 14.61 20.99
N CYS A 229 -10.09 14.14 20.03
CA CYS A 229 -9.66 13.72 18.70
C CYS A 229 -10.03 14.73 17.61
N ARG A 230 -9.70 16.01 17.81
CA ARG A 230 -9.95 17.05 16.79
C ARG A 230 -8.66 17.34 16.04
N GLY A 231 -8.66 17.24 14.70
CA GLY A 231 -7.59 17.78 13.86
C GLY A 231 -7.03 16.92 12.73
N TRP A 232 -7.62 15.77 12.43
CA TRP A 232 -7.22 14.89 11.31
C TRP A 232 -8.38 14.63 10.37
#